data_AF-A0A1M7R644-F1
#
_entry.id   AF-A0A1M7R644-F1
#
_cell.length_a   1.000
_cell.length_b   1.000
_cell.length_c   1.000
_cell.angle_alpha   90.00
_cell.angle_beta   90.00
_cell.angle_gamma   90.00
#
_symmetry.space_group_name_H-M   'P 1'
#
loop_
_entity.id
_entity.type
_entity.pdbx_description
1 polymer ?
#
loop_
_entity_poly.entity_id
_entity_poly.type
_entity_poly.pdbx_seq_one_letter_code
_entity_poly.pdbx_strand_id
1 'polypeptide(L)'
;MGFKAGIQADYVNSMAEAMEKAFMAEWPKAMNDQPPPQANDQMRLLFIAIAQGVVRHLVDHPEAIAVTISENNLHTHNATVQVISTETLY
;
A
#
# COMPACT_ATOMS: atom_id res chain seq x y z
N MET A 1 -10.56 -6.59 8.06
CA MET A 1 -9.22 -6.17 8.53
C MET A 1 -8.99 -4.78 7.94
N GLY A 2 -8.71 -3.77 8.77
CA GLY A 2 -8.51 -2.39 8.31
C GLY A 2 -7.24 -2.25 7.48
N PHE A 3 -7.17 -1.22 6.63
CA PHE A 3 -5.93 -0.88 5.93
C PHE A 3 -4.89 -0.40 6.94
N LYS A 4 -3.71 -1.02 6.95
CA LYS A 4 -2.57 -0.59 7.75
C LYS A 4 -1.57 0.12 6.85
N ALA A 5 -1.56 1.45 6.90
CA ALA A 5 -0.52 2.24 6.23
C ALA A 5 0.87 1.87 6.77
N GLY A 6 0.95 1.58 8.08
CA GLY A 6 2.17 1.33 8.82
C GLY A 6 2.59 2.55 9.63
N ILE A 7 3.01 2.32 10.86
CA ILE A 7 3.84 3.22 11.66
C ILE A 7 5.11 2.46 12.04
N GLN A 8 6.15 3.11 12.55
CA GLN A 8 7.40 2.41 12.88
C GLN A 8 7.17 1.22 13.83
N ALA A 9 6.21 1.33 14.75
CA ALA A 9 5.83 0.27 15.68
C ALA A 9 5.05 -0.90 15.04
N ASP A 10 4.35 -0.65 13.92
CA ASP A 10 3.44 -1.59 13.24
C ASP A 10 3.80 -1.78 11.77
N TYR A 11 5.09 -1.77 11.48
CA TYR A 11 5.61 -1.89 10.11
C TYR A 11 5.33 -3.27 9.49
N VAL A 12 5.35 -4.33 10.29
CA VAL A 12 5.14 -5.70 9.80
C VAL A 12 3.70 -5.90 9.32
N ASN A 13 3.52 -6.51 8.14
CA ASN A 13 2.23 -6.67 7.46
C ASN A 13 1.53 -5.34 7.09
N SER A 14 2.27 -4.25 6.99
CA SER A 14 1.77 -2.95 6.54
C SER A 14 1.93 -2.76 5.02
N MET A 15 1.21 -1.79 4.47
CA MET A 15 1.42 -1.32 3.10
C MET A 15 2.85 -0.82 2.89
N ALA A 16 3.46 -0.18 3.89
CA ALA A 16 4.85 0.27 3.82
C ALA A 16 5.85 -0.90 3.67
N GLU A 17 5.63 -2.01 4.35
CA GLU A 17 6.45 -3.22 4.18
C GLU A 17 6.26 -3.84 2.78
N ALA A 18 5.03 -3.87 2.28
CA ALA A 18 4.76 -4.33 0.92
C ALA A 18 5.48 -3.47 -0.13
N MET A 19 5.53 -2.14 0.08
CA MET A 19 6.29 -1.21 -0.76
C MET A 19 7.80 -1.46 -0.70
N GLU A 20 8.38 -1.68 0.48
CA GLU A 20 9.81 -2.03 0.60
C GLU A 20 10.14 -3.34 -0.13
N LYS A 21 9.30 -4.37 0.03
CA LYS A 21 9.47 -5.64 -0.69
C LYS A 21 9.41 -5.46 -2.21
N ALA A 22 8.47 -4.65 -2.70
CA ALA A 22 8.37 -4.32 -4.11
C ALA A 22 9.60 -3.55 -4.62
N PHE A 23 10.07 -2.56 -3.85
CA PHE A 23 11.30 -1.81 -4.17
C PHE A 23 12.50 -2.74 -4.30
N MET A 24 12.69 -3.67 -3.36
CA MET A 24 13.79 -4.64 -3.41
C MET A 24 13.70 -5.60 -4.60
N ALA A 25 12.49 -5.98 -5.00
CA ALA A 25 12.27 -6.84 -6.16
C ALA A 25 12.53 -6.14 -7.50
N GLU A 26 12.28 -4.82 -7.58
CA GLU A 26 12.52 -4.02 -8.79
C GLU A 26 13.97 -3.51 -8.89
N TRP A 27 14.68 -3.35 -7.77
CA TRP A 27 16.05 -2.84 -7.73
C TRP A 27 17.01 -3.48 -8.75
N PRO A 28 17.18 -4.83 -8.82
CA PRO A 28 18.14 -5.42 -9.75
C PRO A 28 17.81 -5.11 -11.22
N LYS A 29 16.52 -4.97 -11.56
CA LYS A 29 16.06 -4.64 -12.92
C LYS A 29 16.38 -3.19 -13.28
N ALA A 30 16.24 -2.28 -12.33
CA ALA A 30 16.46 -0.85 -12.53
C ALA A 30 17.95 -0.45 -12.45
N MET A 31 18.74 -1.16 -11.65
CA MET A 31 20.11 -0.79 -11.31
C MET A 31 21.17 -1.72 -11.90
N ASN A 32 20.83 -2.50 -12.95
CA ASN A 32 21.75 -3.43 -13.64
C ASN A 32 22.44 -4.40 -12.66
N ASP A 33 21.66 -5.07 -11.82
CA ASP A 33 22.12 -6.04 -10.82
C ASP A 33 23.11 -5.49 -9.76
N GLN A 34 23.22 -4.17 -9.62
CA GLN A 34 23.92 -3.58 -8.48
C GLN A 34 23.25 -4.01 -7.16
N PRO A 35 24.02 -4.24 -6.09
CA PRO A 35 23.46 -4.65 -4.81
C PRO A 35 22.50 -3.56 -4.29
N PRO A 36 21.32 -3.94 -3.75
CA PRO A 36 20.41 -2.98 -3.17
C PRO A 36 21.01 -2.30 -1.95
N PRO A 37 20.66 -1.04 -1.68
CA PRO A 37 21.02 -0.39 -0.43
C PRO A 37 20.43 -1.19 0.73
N GLN A 38 21.16 -1.28 1.84
CA GLN A 38 20.59 -1.86 3.04
C GLN A 38 19.38 -1.06 3.49
N ALA A 39 18.30 -1.77 3.82
CA ALA A 39 17.13 -1.16 4.40
C ALA A 39 17.50 -0.50 5.73
N ASN A 40 17.40 0.83 5.76
CA ASN A 40 17.66 1.64 6.95
C ASN A 40 16.39 2.37 7.38
N ASP A 41 16.44 2.98 8.57
CA ASP A 41 15.26 3.64 9.14
C ASP A 41 14.74 4.81 8.29
N GLN A 42 15.62 5.49 7.54
CA GLN A 42 15.22 6.57 6.65
C GLN A 42 14.41 6.04 5.45
N MET A 43 14.85 4.93 4.86
CA MET A 43 14.14 4.27 3.77
C MET A 43 12.78 3.73 4.24
N ARG A 44 12.73 3.13 5.44
CA ARG A 44 11.47 2.69 6.04
C ARG A 44 10.52 3.84 6.32
N LEU A 45 11.03 4.96 6.85
CA LEU A 45 10.24 6.17 7.08
C LEU A 45 9.66 6.73 5.77
N LEU A 46 10.43 6.67 4.68
CA LEU A 46 9.94 7.08 3.36
C LEU A 46 8.76 6.21 2.90
N PHE A 47 8.86 4.89 3.01
CA PHE A 47 7.75 4.00 2.65
C PHE A 47 6.53 4.16 3.56
N ILE A 48 6.74 4.41 4.85
CA ILE A 48 5.66 4.74 5.79
C ILE A 48 4.93 6.01 5.35
N ALA A 49 5.66 7.10 5.06
CA ALA A 49 5.07 8.36 4.64
C ALA A 49 4.29 8.23 3.32
N ILE A 50 4.84 7.48 2.35
CA ILE A 50 4.15 7.21 1.07
C ILE A 50 2.87 6.40 1.32
N ALA A 51 2.95 5.32 2.10
CA ALA A 51 1.78 4.49 2.40
C ALA A 51 0.68 5.28 3.13
N GLN A 52 1.05 6.12 4.09
CA GLN A 52 0.12 7.02 4.78
C GLN A 52 -0.54 8.00 3.81
N GLY A 53 0.24 8.62 2.92
CA GLY A 53 -0.26 9.53 1.89
C GLY A 53 -1.24 8.84 0.94
N VAL A 54 -0.95 7.62 0.49
CA VAL A 54 -1.84 6.82 -0.35
C VAL A 54 -3.14 6.51 0.38
N VAL A 55 -3.09 5.93 1.58
CA VAL A 55 -4.31 5.58 2.34
C VAL A 55 -5.15 6.83 2.61
N ARG A 56 -4.53 7.94 2.99
CA ARG A 56 -5.23 9.21 3.22
C ARG A 56 -5.91 9.72 1.95
N HIS A 57 -5.20 9.75 0.83
CA HIS A 57 -5.77 10.18 -0.44
C HIS A 57 -6.98 9.32 -0.84
N LEU A 58 -6.90 8.00 -0.65
CA LEU A 58 -8.01 7.08 -0.96
C LEU A 58 -9.20 7.22 -0.02
N VAL A 59 -8.97 7.62 1.24
CA VAL A 59 -10.04 7.92 2.20
C VAL A 59 -10.73 9.24 1.84
N ASP A 60 -9.96 10.27 1.48
CA ASP A 60 -10.46 11.60 1.12
C ASP A 60 -11.11 11.61 -0.28
N HIS A 61 -10.68 10.70 -1.17
CA HIS A 61 -11.11 10.56 -2.56
C HIS A 61 -11.44 9.10 -2.90
N PRO A 62 -12.52 8.52 -2.34
CA PRO A 62 -12.88 7.13 -2.61
C PRO A 62 -13.15 6.85 -4.10
N GLU A 63 -13.54 7.86 -4.88
CA GLU A 63 -13.71 7.81 -6.33
C GLU A 63 -12.42 7.49 -7.10
N ALA A 64 -11.24 7.69 -6.49
CA ALA A 64 -9.95 7.34 -7.09
C ALA A 64 -9.74 5.82 -7.18
N ILE A 65 -10.53 5.01 -6.47
CA ILE A 65 -10.49 3.55 -6.56
C ILE A 65 -11.53 3.05 -7.56
N ALA A 66 -11.07 2.61 -8.73
CA ALA A 66 -11.89 1.84 -9.66
C ALA A 66 -11.79 0.34 -9.33
N VAL A 67 -12.90 -0.27 -8.90
CA VAL A 67 -12.98 -1.72 -8.68
C VAL A 67 -13.83 -2.35 -9.78
N THR A 68 -13.19 -3.15 -10.63
CA THR A 68 -13.87 -3.94 -11.65
C THR A 68 -14.13 -5.34 -11.10
N ILE A 69 -15.40 -5.70 -10.95
CA ILE A 69 -15.80 -7.06 -10.60
C ILE A 69 -16.14 -7.78 -11.91
N SER A 70 -15.28 -8.71 -12.31
CA SER A 70 -15.55 -9.59 -13.44
C SER A 70 -16.19 -10.87 -12.93
N GLU A 71 -17.48 -11.04 -13.20
CA GLU A 71 -18.19 -12.29 -12.96
C GLU A 71 -18.37 -13.06 -14.26
N ASN A 72 -18.14 -14.38 -14.20
CA ASN A 72 -18.42 -15.28 -15.32
C ASN A 72 -19.91 -15.67 -15.43
N ASN A 73 -20.83 -15.09 -14.66
CA ASN A 73 -22.27 -15.41 -14.70
C ASN A 73 -23.19 -14.19 -14.49
N LEU A 74 -24.37 -14.26 -15.10
CA LEU A 74 -25.32 -13.18 -15.46
C LEU A 74 -26.14 -12.54 -14.30
N HIS A 75 -25.55 -12.22 -13.15
CA HIS A 75 -26.28 -11.52 -12.08
C HIS A 75 -25.62 -10.19 -11.69
N THR A 76 -26.39 -9.09 -11.73
CA THR A 76 -25.91 -7.77 -11.34
C THR A 76 -25.85 -7.69 -9.81
N HIS A 77 -24.66 -7.82 -9.25
CA HIS A 77 -24.42 -7.58 -7.83
C HIS A 77 -23.91 -6.16 -7.61
N ASN A 78 -24.60 -5.39 -6.77
CA ASN A 78 -24.08 -4.13 -6.25
C ASN A 78 -23.02 -4.45 -5.20
N ALA A 79 -21.75 -4.17 -5.48
CA ALA A 79 -20.68 -4.25 -4.50
C ALA A 79 -20.33 -2.87 -3.99
N THR A 80 -20.21 -2.74 -2.67
CA THR A 80 -19.73 -1.51 -2.02
C THR A 80 -18.34 -1.77 -1.45
N VAL A 81 -17.37 -0.97 -1.87
CA VAL A 81 -16.02 -0.99 -1.30
C VAL A 81 -15.91 0.17 -0.32
N GLN A 82 -15.71 -0.15 0.95
CA GLN A 82 -15.43 0.83 1.99
C GLN A 82 -13.97 0.72 2.40
N VAL A 83 -13.24 1.83 2.28
CA VAL A 83 -11.89 1.97 2.84
C VAL A 83 -12.05 2.42 4.28
N ILE A 84 -11.74 1.52 5.22
CA ILE A 84 -11.81 1.80 6.66
C ILE A 84 -10.37 1.77 7.21
N SER A 85 -9.86 2.93 7.63
CA SER A 85 -8.65 3.01 8.47
C SER A 85 -9.07 2.80 9.92
N THR A 86 -8.54 1.76 10.57
CA THR A 86 -8.80 1.48 12.00
C THR A 86 -7.82 2.20 12.93
N GLU A 87 -6.82 2.88 12.37
CA GLU A 87 -5.80 3.61 13.10
C GLU A 87 -5.79 5.07 12.64
N THR A 88 -5.44 5.98 13.57
CA THR A 88 -5.27 7.40 13.25
C THR A 88 -4.11 7.53 12.26
N LEU A 89 -4.41 7.97 11.04
CA LEU A 89 -3.42 8.40 10.06
C LEU A 89 -2.85 9.73 10.56
N TYR A 90 -1.80 9.67 11.39
CA TYR A 90 -1.08 10.86 11.87
C TYR A 90 -0.39 11.57 10.71
#